data_AF-A0A3B8Y3A4-F1
#
_entry.id   AF-A0A3B8Y3A4-F1
#
_cell.length_a   1.000
_cell.length_b   1.000
_cell.length_c   1.000
_cell.angle_alpha   90.00
_cell.angle_beta   90.00
_cell.angle_gamma   90.00
#
_symmetry.space_group_name_H-M   'P 1'
#
loop_
_entity.id
_entity.type
_entity.pdbx_description
1 polymer ?
#
loop_
_entity_poly.entity_id
_entity_poly.type
_entity_poly.pdbx_seq_one_letter_code
_entity_poly.pdbx_strand_id
1 'polypeptide(L)'
;MNKITENQTSVETEFSSQEQEISVWKRPVFGENSLVDDLLQKFNKPEVDENSLALHNREMLDLRVFAKTAAAIDNEKFSNEEFLIFVKVKCMLRKGINEYDGLFNSVELLKVAIEAKDSFIAIDQTELRYRGSKQQQFYQYVEQLLNDHENNESFQNNVQAQLADIVDQIKSEQGKKAIESYAKHLIKLSEHELGLKLLSLFKAHELADYSILRIISEMIQGLNKQDLRDFKGLMSLVMVNYQIFEQLRKIIELSDRQNTPEVYARMIQYIALSQRHTLSYLKFEDLVKVMRKWIHPYQAIVDIRQTYSAKEYKLPKEFTEPLPGVEIYEKYKKSLTDKKTGFTYINFGES
;
A
#
# COMPACT_ATOMS: atom_id res chain seq x y z
N MET A 1 -87.74 -2.03 7.80
CA MET A 1 -89.06 -2.35 8.38
C MET A 1 -89.36 -3.79 7.98
N ASN A 2 -89.55 -4.70 8.95
CA ASN A 2 -89.79 -6.16 8.80
C ASN A 2 -88.65 -6.97 8.12
N LYS A 3 -88.16 -8.10 8.64
CA LYS A 3 -88.84 -9.37 9.04
C LYS A 3 -89.53 -10.01 7.83
N ILE A 4 -89.31 -11.29 7.51
CA ILE A 4 -89.65 -12.45 8.35
C ILE A 4 -88.54 -13.53 8.42
N THR A 5 -88.58 -14.29 9.50
CA THR A 5 -87.72 -15.42 9.89
C THR A 5 -88.41 -16.75 9.59
N GLU A 6 -87.65 -17.82 9.29
CA GLU A 6 -87.82 -19.23 9.74
C GLU A 6 -86.89 -20.10 8.85
N ASN A 7 -85.75 -20.64 9.27
CA ASN A 7 -85.40 -21.47 10.44
C ASN A 7 -85.94 -22.91 10.35
N GLN A 8 -85.08 -23.86 9.96
CA GLN A 8 -85.09 -25.23 10.48
C GLN A 8 -83.68 -25.87 10.44
N THR A 9 -83.28 -26.35 11.61
CA THR A 9 -82.12 -27.21 11.98
C THR A 9 -82.10 -28.53 11.17
N SER A 10 -81.02 -29.30 10.98
CA SER A 10 -79.67 -29.41 11.58
C SER A 10 -78.65 -29.74 10.43
N VAL A 11 -77.37 -30.15 10.56
CA VAL A 11 -76.52 -30.77 11.62
C VAL A 11 -75.06 -30.24 11.50
N GLU A 12 -74.24 -30.54 12.50
CA GLU A 12 -72.76 -30.52 12.58
C GLU A 12 -72.04 -31.04 11.31
N THR A 13 -70.80 -30.63 10.97
CA THR A 13 -69.61 -30.58 11.86
C THR A 13 -68.61 -29.48 11.45
N GLU A 14 -67.97 -28.85 12.44
CA GLU A 14 -66.99 -27.76 12.25
C GLU A 14 -65.57 -28.22 11.88
N PHE A 15 -64.80 -27.27 11.34
CA PHE A 15 -63.36 -27.39 11.07
C PHE A 15 -62.54 -27.62 12.34
N SER A 16 -61.61 -28.58 12.30
CA SER A 16 -60.35 -28.50 13.05
C SER A 16 -59.25 -29.27 12.35
N SER A 17 -58.43 -28.57 11.56
CA SER A 17 -57.16 -29.09 11.05
C SER A 17 -56.13 -29.07 12.18
N GLN A 18 -56.17 -30.09 13.04
CA GLN A 18 -55.20 -30.26 14.11
C GLN A 18 -53.83 -30.63 13.55
N GLU A 19 -52.79 -29.92 14.00
CA GLU A 19 -51.42 -30.38 13.91
C GLU A 19 -51.31 -31.74 14.63
N GLN A 20 -51.04 -32.80 13.89
CA GLN A 20 -50.69 -34.08 14.52
C GLN A 20 -49.27 -33.99 15.04
N GLU A 21 -49.13 -33.61 16.31
CA GLU A 21 -47.93 -33.85 17.10
C GLU A 21 -47.58 -35.35 17.05
N ILE A 22 -46.60 -35.72 16.22
CA ILE A 22 -46.13 -37.10 16.12
C ILE A 22 -45.33 -37.40 17.39
N SER A 23 -46.04 -37.89 18.40
CA SER A 23 -45.47 -38.34 19.66
C SER A 23 -44.24 -39.22 19.45
N VAL A 24 -43.11 -38.81 20.03
CA VAL A 24 -41.80 -39.48 19.94
C VAL A 24 -41.88 -40.96 20.34
N TRP A 25 -42.85 -41.31 21.20
CA TRP A 25 -43.14 -42.65 21.69
C TRP A 25 -43.79 -43.61 20.67
N LYS A 26 -44.13 -43.15 19.45
CA LYS A 26 -44.71 -43.98 18.38
C LYS A 26 -43.74 -44.34 17.25
N ARG A 27 -42.45 -44.02 17.36
CA ARG A 27 -41.44 -44.50 16.41
C ARG A 27 -41.08 -45.97 16.71
N PRO A 28 -40.96 -46.85 15.69
CA PRO A 28 -40.55 -48.23 15.90
C PRO A 28 -39.13 -48.30 16.51
N VAL A 29 -38.90 -49.28 17.38
CA VAL A 29 -37.59 -49.48 18.03
C VAL A 29 -36.64 -50.32 17.17
N PHE A 30 -37.14 -51.01 16.15
CA PHE A 30 -36.33 -51.73 15.14
C PHE A 30 -37.00 -51.66 13.76
N GLY A 31 -36.20 -51.52 12.71
CA GLY A 31 -36.64 -51.32 11.32
C GLY A 31 -36.34 -49.90 10.82
N GLU A 32 -36.17 -49.75 9.49
CA GLU A 32 -35.73 -48.50 8.86
C GLU A 32 -36.52 -47.27 9.35
N ASN A 33 -35.80 -46.26 9.83
CA ASN A 33 -36.28 -45.08 10.59
C ASN A 33 -36.56 -45.33 12.09
N SER A 34 -35.87 -46.29 12.70
CA SER A 34 -35.92 -46.55 14.14
C SER A 34 -35.16 -45.52 14.98
N LEU A 35 -35.59 -45.32 16.25
CA LEU A 35 -34.81 -44.58 17.25
C LEU A 35 -33.44 -45.23 17.54
N VAL A 36 -33.32 -46.54 17.33
CA VAL A 36 -32.06 -47.30 17.43
C VAL A 36 -31.20 -47.07 16.20
N ASP A 37 -31.77 -46.89 15.00
CA ASP A 37 -31.00 -46.45 13.82
C ASP A 37 -30.51 -45.00 13.99
N ASP A 38 -31.34 -44.08 14.49
CA ASP A 38 -30.96 -42.70 14.86
C ASP A 38 -29.82 -42.66 15.91
N LEU A 39 -29.74 -43.67 16.78
CA LEU A 39 -28.66 -43.82 17.78
C LEU A 39 -27.43 -44.51 17.17
N LEU A 40 -27.59 -45.57 16.39
CA LEU A 40 -26.50 -46.31 15.75
C LEU A 40 -25.81 -45.47 14.66
N GLN A 41 -26.55 -44.67 13.89
CA GLN A 41 -25.97 -43.69 12.95
C GLN A 41 -25.12 -42.63 13.68
N LYS A 42 -25.46 -42.26 14.92
CA LYS A 42 -24.62 -41.36 15.75
C LYS A 42 -23.32 -42.03 16.21
N PHE A 43 -23.28 -43.37 16.31
CA PHE A 43 -22.09 -44.14 16.66
C PHE A 43 -21.26 -44.59 15.45
N ASN A 44 -21.88 -44.83 14.29
CA ASN A 44 -21.24 -45.25 13.04
C ASN A 44 -20.96 -44.09 12.08
N LYS A 45 -20.56 -42.93 12.62
CA LYS A 45 -20.10 -41.82 11.77
C LYS A 45 -18.79 -42.18 11.07
N PRO A 46 -18.64 -41.96 9.75
CA PRO A 46 -17.36 -42.10 9.08
C PRO A 46 -16.28 -41.24 9.75
N GLU A 47 -15.05 -41.74 9.71
CA GLU A 47 -13.87 -40.97 10.08
C GLU A 47 -13.51 -40.02 8.94
N VAL A 48 -12.75 -38.97 9.24
CA VAL A 48 -12.16 -38.09 8.22
C VAL A 48 -11.17 -38.90 7.39
N ASP A 49 -11.17 -38.72 6.06
CA ASP A 49 -10.25 -39.48 5.20
C ASP A 49 -8.77 -39.14 5.51
N GLU A 50 -7.90 -40.14 5.36
CA GLU A 50 -6.50 -40.02 5.76
C GLU A 50 -5.75 -38.92 5.00
N ASN A 51 -6.12 -38.63 3.74
CA ASN A 51 -5.47 -37.58 2.95
C ASN A 51 -5.86 -36.19 3.45
N SER A 52 -7.14 -35.93 3.73
CA SER A 52 -7.59 -34.66 4.30
C SER A 52 -7.08 -34.48 5.74
N LEU A 53 -6.97 -35.55 6.52
CA LEU A 53 -6.38 -35.50 7.86
C LEU A 53 -4.88 -35.18 7.81
N ALA A 54 -4.13 -35.85 6.92
CA ALA A 54 -2.71 -35.57 6.72
C ALA A 54 -2.48 -34.13 6.20
N LEU A 55 -3.32 -33.67 5.27
CA LEU A 55 -3.30 -32.30 4.76
C LEU A 55 -3.60 -31.30 5.88
N HIS A 56 -4.72 -31.44 6.61
CA HIS A 56 -5.07 -30.59 7.76
C HIS A 56 -3.91 -30.47 8.75
N ASN A 57 -3.28 -31.59 9.10
CA ASN A 57 -2.19 -31.62 10.07
C ASN A 57 -0.89 -30.98 9.54
N ARG A 58 -0.59 -31.13 8.25
CA ARG A 58 0.52 -30.41 7.58
C ARG A 58 0.27 -28.90 7.58
N GLU A 59 -0.87 -28.47 7.06
CA GLU A 59 -1.23 -27.04 6.99
C GLU A 59 -1.26 -26.43 8.40
N MET A 60 -1.69 -27.17 9.43
CA MET A 60 -1.69 -26.68 10.82
C MET A 60 -0.28 -26.51 11.40
N LEU A 61 0.71 -27.30 10.96
CA LEU A 61 2.11 -27.06 11.30
C LEU A 61 2.64 -25.77 10.64
N ASP A 62 2.38 -25.59 9.35
CA ASP A 62 2.79 -24.39 8.62
C ASP A 62 2.09 -23.13 9.16
N LEU A 63 0.81 -23.22 9.50
CA LEU A 63 0.03 -22.16 10.14
C LEU A 63 0.64 -21.75 11.50
N ARG A 64 1.05 -22.72 12.32
CA ARG A 64 1.75 -22.47 13.60
C ARG A 64 3.12 -21.80 13.38
N VAL A 65 3.86 -22.17 12.32
CA VAL A 65 5.14 -21.53 11.96
C VAL A 65 4.91 -20.08 11.56
N PHE A 66 4.03 -19.82 10.57
CA PHE A 66 3.76 -18.46 10.10
C PHE A 66 3.15 -17.57 11.20
N ALA A 67 2.28 -18.11 12.06
CA ALA A 67 1.74 -17.35 13.19
C ALA A 67 2.82 -16.92 14.19
N LYS A 68 3.80 -17.79 14.50
CA LYS A 68 4.95 -17.43 15.34
C LYS A 68 5.83 -16.37 14.67
N THR A 69 6.10 -16.50 13.37
CA THR A 69 6.85 -15.49 12.61
C THR A 69 6.12 -14.15 12.58
N ALA A 70 4.80 -14.15 12.34
CA ALA A 70 3.97 -12.95 12.35
C ALA A 70 4.00 -12.27 13.73
N ALA A 71 3.83 -13.02 14.82
CA ALA A 71 3.92 -12.50 16.18
C ALA A 71 5.30 -11.93 16.55
N ALA A 72 6.38 -12.47 15.98
CA ALA A 72 7.74 -11.97 16.18
C ALA A 72 8.05 -10.68 15.38
N ILE A 73 7.33 -10.42 14.28
CA ILE A 73 7.45 -9.20 13.47
C ILE A 73 6.45 -8.12 13.93
N ASP A 74 5.30 -8.53 14.47
CA ASP A 74 4.22 -7.64 14.91
C ASP A 74 4.74 -6.54 15.86
N ASN A 75 4.21 -5.34 15.68
CA ASN A 75 4.68 -4.17 16.42
C ASN A 75 3.55 -3.17 16.66
N GLU A 76 3.49 -2.62 17.87
CA GLU A 76 2.52 -1.58 18.24
C GLU A 76 2.62 -0.35 17.34
N LYS A 77 3.82 -0.03 16.82
CA LYS A 77 4.02 1.06 15.85
C LYS A 77 3.19 0.90 14.58
N PHE A 78 2.90 -0.34 14.16
CA PHE A 78 2.06 -0.59 12.98
C PHE A 78 0.57 -0.34 13.25
N SER A 79 0.17 -0.21 14.53
CA SER A 79 -1.20 0.12 14.96
C SER A 79 -1.36 1.61 15.25
N ASN A 80 -0.29 2.40 15.15
CA ASN A 80 -0.34 3.85 15.28
C ASN A 80 -1.15 4.47 14.12
N GLU A 81 -2.01 5.45 14.43
CA GLU A 81 -2.91 6.06 13.45
C GLU A 81 -2.17 6.78 12.30
N GLU A 82 -1.08 7.49 12.60
CA GLU A 82 -0.27 8.16 11.56
C GLU A 82 0.40 7.14 10.64
N PHE A 83 0.90 6.02 11.19
CA PHE A 83 1.43 4.92 10.39
C PHE A 83 0.35 4.27 9.51
N LEU A 84 -0.85 4.04 10.06
CA LEU A 84 -1.96 3.48 9.28
C LEU A 84 -2.42 4.44 8.17
N ILE A 85 -2.38 5.75 8.40
CA ILE A 85 -2.61 6.76 7.36
C ILE A 85 -1.52 6.67 6.28
N PHE A 86 -0.24 6.56 6.66
CA PHE A 86 0.85 6.36 5.68
C PHE A 86 0.63 5.12 4.80
N VAL A 87 0.29 3.98 5.40
CA VAL A 87 0.02 2.74 4.66
C VAL A 87 -1.15 2.91 3.68
N LYS A 88 -2.23 3.59 4.11
CA LYS A 88 -3.41 3.86 3.27
C LYS A 88 -3.10 4.80 2.13
N VAL A 89 -2.44 5.93 2.41
CA VAL A 89 -2.02 6.92 1.41
C VAL A 89 -1.07 6.29 0.39
N LYS A 90 -0.07 5.52 0.84
CA LYS A 90 0.86 4.81 -0.05
C LYS A 90 0.16 3.80 -0.96
N CYS A 91 -0.89 3.12 -0.47
CA CYS A 91 -1.74 2.28 -1.31
C CYS A 91 -2.55 3.09 -2.32
N MET A 92 -3.26 4.14 -1.89
CA MET A 92 -4.08 4.95 -2.79
C MET A 92 -3.26 5.62 -3.89
N LEU A 93 -2.06 6.11 -3.55
CA LEU A 93 -1.10 6.67 -4.50
C LEU A 93 -0.60 5.63 -5.51
N ARG A 94 -0.17 4.44 -5.05
CA ARG A 94 0.29 3.36 -5.95
C ARG A 94 -0.82 2.78 -6.83
N LYS A 95 -2.07 2.77 -6.36
CA LYS A 95 -3.22 2.25 -7.13
C LYS A 95 -3.91 3.30 -8.01
N GLY A 96 -3.57 4.59 -7.87
CA GLY A 96 -4.24 5.67 -8.60
C GLY A 96 -5.74 5.76 -8.28
N ILE A 97 -6.09 5.86 -7.00
CA ILE A 97 -7.51 5.87 -6.57
C ILE A 97 -7.86 7.09 -5.70
N ASN A 98 -9.13 7.49 -5.79
CA ASN A 98 -9.72 8.63 -5.08
C ASN A 98 -8.91 9.93 -5.33
N GLU A 99 -8.70 10.74 -4.30
CA GLU A 99 -7.91 11.98 -4.31
C GLU A 99 -6.41 11.82 -4.70
N TYR A 100 -5.92 10.60 -4.89
CA TYR A 100 -4.54 10.29 -5.27
C TYR A 100 -4.39 9.84 -6.75
N ASP A 101 -5.49 9.84 -7.51
CA ASP A 101 -5.46 9.49 -8.93
C ASP A 101 -4.49 10.37 -9.74
N GLY A 102 -3.71 9.73 -10.60
CA GLY A 102 -2.68 10.35 -11.42
C GLY A 102 -1.51 11.03 -10.68
N LEU A 103 -1.40 10.93 -9.35
CA LEU A 103 -0.37 11.68 -8.58
C LEU A 103 0.96 10.94 -8.35
N PHE A 104 1.05 9.63 -8.58
CA PHE A 104 2.23 8.82 -8.21
C PHE A 104 3.54 9.36 -8.81
N ASN A 105 3.58 9.59 -10.12
CA ASN A 105 4.78 10.07 -10.82
C ASN A 105 5.20 11.45 -10.31
N SER A 106 4.26 12.38 -10.17
CA SER A 106 4.51 13.74 -9.67
C SER A 106 5.06 13.74 -8.25
N VAL A 107 4.57 12.83 -7.40
CA VAL A 107 5.03 12.68 -6.01
C VAL A 107 6.46 12.14 -5.95
N GLU A 108 6.80 11.11 -6.73
CA GLU A 108 8.17 10.59 -6.74
C GLU A 108 9.15 11.58 -7.43
N LEU A 109 8.73 12.32 -8.46
CA LEU A 109 9.49 13.44 -9.03
C LEU A 109 9.78 14.52 -7.97
N LEU A 110 8.76 14.98 -7.23
CA LEU A 110 8.94 15.98 -6.17
C LEU A 110 9.89 15.47 -5.08
N LYS A 111 9.72 14.21 -4.67
CA LYS A 111 10.56 13.56 -3.66
C LYS A 111 12.03 13.50 -4.09
N VAL A 112 12.33 13.02 -5.30
CA VAL A 112 13.70 12.97 -5.82
C VAL A 112 14.27 14.39 -5.98
N ALA A 113 13.47 15.37 -6.40
CA ALA A 113 13.89 16.78 -6.47
C ALA A 113 14.30 17.34 -5.10
N ILE A 114 13.62 16.98 -4.01
CA ILE A 114 13.95 17.38 -2.64
C ILE A 114 15.21 16.66 -2.10
N GLU A 115 15.31 15.35 -2.37
CA GLU A 115 16.44 14.51 -1.96
C GLU A 115 17.74 14.93 -2.65
N ALA A 116 17.68 15.28 -3.95
CA ALA A 116 18.83 15.66 -4.76
C ALA A 116 19.03 17.18 -4.94
N LYS A 117 18.24 18.03 -4.27
CA LYS A 117 18.26 19.50 -4.40
C LYS A 117 19.66 20.13 -4.35
N ASP A 118 20.56 19.61 -3.51
CA ASP A 118 21.88 20.19 -3.32
C ASP A 118 22.77 19.97 -4.56
N SER A 119 22.55 18.88 -5.32
CA SER A 119 23.19 18.68 -6.62
C SER A 119 22.61 19.60 -7.68
N PHE A 120 21.28 19.75 -7.74
CA PHE A 120 20.63 20.67 -8.67
C PHE A 120 21.13 22.11 -8.43
N ILE A 121 21.10 22.60 -7.19
CA ILE A 121 21.55 23.96 -6.83
C ILE A 121 23.05 24.15 -7.14
N ALA A 122 23.90 23.15 -6.88
CA ALA A 122 25.33 23.25 -7.17
C ALA A 122 25.63 23.29 -8.68
N ILE A 123 24.85 22.58 -9.50
CA ILE A 123 24.91 22.61 -10.97
C ILE A 123 24.59 24.00 -11.49
N ASP A 124 23.41 24.53 -11.12
CA ASP A 124 22.94 25.87 -11.55
C ASP A 124 23.92 26.98 -11.12
N GLN A 125 24.33 27.01 -9.84
CA GLN A 125 25.30 27.99 -9.35
C GLN A 125 26.66 27.92 -10.06
N THR A 126 27.06 26.73 -10.51
CA THR A 126 28.32 26.55 -11.26
C THR A 126 28.20 27.08 -12.68
N GLU A 127 27.11 26.78 -13.38
CA GLU A 127 26.82 27.31 -14.72
C GLU A 127 26.70 28.84 -14.71
N LEU A 128 26.02 29.40 -13.71
CA LEU A 128 25.87 30.85 -13.55
C LEU A 128 27.21 31.55 -13.30
N ARG A 129 28.09 30.98 -12.47
CA ARG A 129 29.34 31.62 -12.01
C ARG A 129 30.53 31.40 -12.94
N TYR A 130 30.66 30.24 -13.58
CA TYR A 130 31.89 29.85 -14.31
C TYR A 130 31.67 29.80 -15.83
N ARG A 131 31.63 30.98 -16.45
CA ARG A 131 31.28 31.17 -17.87
C ARG A 131 32.47 31.20 -18.84
N GLY A 132 33.59 30.53 -18.53
CA GLY A 132 34.71 30.43 -19.46
C GLY A 132 34.37 29.53 -20.66
N SER A 133 34.97 29.80 -21.82
CA SER A 133 34.64 29.10 -23.08
C SER A 133 34.65 27.56 -22.98
N LYS A 134 35.62 26.99 -22.26
CA LYS A 134 35.71 25.52 -22.07
C LYS A 134 34.66 24.96 -21.10
N GLN A 135 34.23 25.75 -20.12
CA GLN A 135 33.13 25.39 -19.23
C GLN A 135 31.79 25.44 -19.97
N GLN A 136 31.55 26.49 -20.77
CA GLN A 136 30.38 26.58 -21.64
C GLN A 136 30.32 25.42 -22.65
N GLN A 137 31.45 25.03 -23.25
CA GLN A 137 31.54 23.85 -24.11
C GLN A 137 31.11 22.56 -23.37
N PHE A 138 31.44 22.43 -22.08
CA PHE A 138 31.00 21.30 -21.26
C PHE A 138 29.49 21.33 -20.98
N TYR A 139 28.95 22.49 -20.60
CA TYR A 139 27.54 22.62 -20.27
C TYR A 139 26.66 22.31 -21.47
N GLN A 140 27.04 22.79 -22.67
CA GLN A 140 26.38 22.48 -23.93
C GLN A 140 26.46 20.98 -24.28
N TYR A 141 27.61 20.34 -24.07
CA TYR A 141 27.76 18.90 -24.26
C TYR A 141 26.85 18.10 -23.33
N VAL A 142 26.78 18.48 -22.04
CA VAL A 142 25.90 17.83 -21.07
C VAL A 142 24.43 18.03 -21.41
N GLU A 143 24.05 19.22 -21.89
CA GLU A 143 22.67 19.50 -22.32
C GLU A 143 22.25 18.66 -23.53
N GLN A 144 23.15 18.44 -24.50
CA GLN A 144 22.95 17.49 -25.60
C GLN A 144 22.83 16.05 -25.08
N LEU A 145 23.78 15.62 -24.24
CA LEU A 145 23.81 14.28 -23.66
C LEU A 145 22.58 13.95 -22.79
N LEU A 146 21.98 14.94 -22.13
CA LEU A 146 20.73 14.76 -21.38
C LEU A 146 19.55 14.35 -22.27
N ASN A 147 19.55 14.73 -23.55
CA ASN A 147 18.51 14.34 -24.51
C ASN A 147 18.80 12.99 -25.19
N ASP A 148 20.07 12.68 -25.45
CA ASP A 148 20.48 11.61 -26.36
C ASP A 148 21.18 10.39 -25.68
N HIS A 149 21.26 10.33 -24.35
CA HIS A 149 21.91 9.20 -23.65
C HIS A 149 21.08 7.91 -23.67
N GLU A 150 21.75 6.78 -23.92
CA GLU A 150 21.11 5.45 -23.96
C GLU A 150 20.66 4.96 -22.57
N ASN A 151 21.45 5.26 -21.53
CA ASN A 151 21.24 4.85 -20.14
C ASN A 151 22.18 5.63 -19.20
N ASN A 152 21.96 5.51 -17.89
CA ASN A 152 22.70 6.29 -16.88
C ASN A 152 24.20 5.96 -16.84
N GLU A 153 24.62 4.73 -17.15
CA GLU A 153 26.04 4.34 -17.19
C GLU A 153 26.75 4.97 -18.40
N SER A 154 26.10 4.92 -19.57
CA SER A 154 26.55 5.64 -20.77
C SER A 154 26.66 7.15 -20.52
N PHE A 155 25.67 7.74 -19.84
CA PHE A 155 25.74 9.14 -19.41
C PHE A 155 26.95 9.42 -18.52
N GLN A 156 27.20 8.62 -17.47
CA GLN A 156 28.35 8.79 -16.57
C GLN A 156 29.69 8.69 -17.32
N ASN A 157 29.86 7.67 -18.17
CA ASN A 157 31.08 7.45 -18.93
C ASN A 157 31.37 8.61 -19.89
N ASN A 158 30.35 9.10 -20.60
CA ASN A 158 30.44 10.25 -21.50
C ASN A 158 30.79 11.56 -20.75
N VAL A 159 30.16 11.81 -19.59
CA VAL A 159 30.51 12.96 -18.73
C VAL A 159 31.97 12.89 -18.25
N GLN A 160 32.47 11.71 -17.87
CA GLN A 160 33.85 11.54 -17.40
C GLN A 160 34.87 11.68 -18.53
N ALA A 161 34.61 11.10 -19.70
CA ALA A 161 35.47 11.23 -20.87
C ALA A 161 35.61 12.69 -21.31
N GLN A 162 34.49 13.40 -21.46
CA GLN A 162 34.50 14.82 -21.81
C GLN A 162 35.22 15.68 -20.76
N LEU A 163 35.10 15.33 -19.45
CA LEU A 163 35.76 16.06 -18.37
C LEU A 163 37.29 15.96 -18.50
N ALA A 164 37.80 14.75 -18.74
CA ALA A 164 39.22 14.49 -18.91
C ALA A 164 39.81 15.29 -20.09
N ASP A 165 39.08 15.38 -21.20
CA ASP A 165 39.52 16.14 -22.38
C ASP A 165 39.62 17.65 -22.12
N ILE A 166 38.68 18.23 -21.37
CA ILE A 166 38.59 19.69 -21.22
C ILE A 166 39.27 20.27 -19.99
N VAL A 167 39.48 19.50 -18.92
CA VAL A 167 39.88 20.06 -17.61
C VAL A 167 41.23 20.76 -17.68
N ASP A 168 42.21 20.18 -18.39
CA ASP A 168 43.53 20.80 -18.59
C ASP A 168 43.55 21.98 -19.56
N GLN A 169 42.48 22.16 -20.34
CA GLN A 169 42.28 23.34 -21.19
C GLN A 169 41.75 24.55 -20.39
N ILE A 170 41.33 24.35 -19.13
CA ILE A 170 40.88 25.43 -18.23
C ILE A 170 42.08 26.03 -17.50
N LYS A 171 42.32 27.33 -17.76
CA LYS A 171 43.50 28.07 -17.25
C LYS A 171 43.51 28.32 -15.74
N SER A 172 42.36 28.33 -15.07
CA SER A 172 42.26 28.69 -13.65
C SER A 172 41.95 27.48 -12.78
N GLU A 173 42.68 27.34 -11.68
CA GLU A 173 42.51 26.27 -10.69
C GLU A 173 41.09 26.23 -10.09
N GLN A 174 40.49 27.41 -9.86
CA GLN A 174 39.09 27.51 -9.45
C GLN A 174 38.13 27.01 -10.54
N GLY A 175 38.46 27.22 -11.81
CA GLY A 175 37.66 26.76 -12.94
C GLY A 175 37.74 25.26 -13.16
N LYS A 176 38.92 24.64 -12.92
CA LYS A 176 39.09 23.17 -12.91
C LYS A 176 38.24 22.54 -11.82
N LYS A 177 38.40 22.98 -10.57
CA LYS A 177 37.63 22.49 -9.42
C LYS A 177 36.12 22.66 -9.58
N ALA A 178 35.69 23.76 -10.20
CA ALA A 178 34.28 23.99 -10.52
C ALA A 178 33.74 22.93 -11.49
N ILE A 179 34.46 22.63 -12.59
CA ILE A 179 33.97 21.67 -13.58
C ILE A 179 34.03 20.22 -13.09
N GLU A 180 35.04 19.87 -12.28
CA GLU A 180 35.12 18.58 -11.57
C GLU A 180 33.96 18.40 -10.59
N SER A 181 33.66 19.45 -9.80
CA SER A 181 32.53 19.42 -8.86
C SER A 181 31.18 19.32 -9.59
N TYR A 182 31.03 20.02 -10.71
CA TYR A 182 29.86 19.95 -11.58
C TYR A 182 29.65 18.53 -12.14
N ALA A 183 30.69 17.93 -12.72
CA ALA A 183 30.64 16.55 -13.20
C ALA A 183 30.32 15.54 -12.07
N LYS A 184 30.87 15.74 -10.87
CA LYS A 184 30.53 14.93 -9.69
C LYS A 184 29.05 15.04 -9.31
N HIS A 185 28.44 16.22 -9.40
CA HIS A 185 27.00 16.38 -9.15
C HIS A 185 26.13 15.75 -10.24
N LEU A 186 26.56 15.77 -11.51
CA LEU A 186 25.89 15.06 -12.60
C LEU A 186 25.92 13.55 -12.40
N ILE A 187 27.09 12.98 -12.07
CA ILE A 187 27.25 11.55 -11.77
C ILE A 187 26.33 11.17 -10.60
N LYS A 188 26.36 11.93 -9.50
CA LYS A 188 25.45 11.70 -8.36
C LYS A 188 23.97 11.79 -8.74
N LEU A 189 23.57 12.69 -9.64
CA LEU A 189 22.18 12.76 -10.13
C LEU A 189 21.80 11.51 -10.95
N SER A 190 22.71 10.99 -11.76
CA SER A 190 22.50 9.79 -12.57
C SER A 190 22.41 8.48 -11.76
N GLU A 191 22.78 8.49 -10.47
CA GLU A 191 22.51 7.37 -9.56
C GLU A 191 20.99 7.19 -9.28
N HIS A 192 20.19 8.25 -9.48
CA HIS A 192 18.74 8.21 -9.33
C HIS A 192 18.04 8.07 -10.69
N GLU A 193 17.12 7.12 -10.81
CA GLU A 193 16.32 6.86 -12.02
C GLU A 193 15.64 8.12 -12.60
N LEU A 194 15.07 8.96 -11.73
CA LEU A 194 14.42 10.21 -12.11
C LEU A 194 15.36 11.44 -12.12
N GLY A 195 16.63 11.28 -11.71
CA GLY A 195 17.55 12.41 -11.50
C GLY A 195 17.92 13.15 -12.79
N LEU A 196 18.25 12.42 -13.86
CA LEU A 196 18.54 13.00 -15.17
C LEU A 196 17.29 13.58 -15.83
N LYS A 197 16.14 12.90 -15.71
CA LYS A 197 14.83 13.40 -16.16
C LYS A 197 14.50 14.75 -15.52
N LEU A 198 14.66 14.85 -14.20
CA LEU A 198 14.45 16.11 -13.47
C LEU A 198 15.41 17.21 -13.95
N LEU A 199 16.69 16.91 -14.16
CA LEU A 199 17.66 17.89 -14.67
C LEU A 199 17.26 18.42 -16.06
N SER A 200 16.83 17.53 -16.96
CA SER A 200 16.28 17.90 -18.27
C SER A 200 15.05 18.80 -18.11
N LEU A 201 14.08 18.44 -17.26
CA LEU A 201 12.88 19.25 -17.01
C LEU A 201 13.18 20.63 -16.41
N PHE A 202 14.14 20.73 -15.48
CA PHE A 202 14.55 22.03 -14.92
C PHE A 202 15.19 22.95 -15.98
N LYS A 203 16.00 22.39 -16.89
CA LYS A 203 16.59 23.14 -18.02
C LYS A 203 15.52 23.53 -19.04
N ALA A 204 14.69 22.59 -19.49
CA ALA A 204 13.64 22.81 -20.50
C ALA A 204 12.50 23.75 -20.06
N HIS A 205 12.36 24.01 -18.75
CA HIS A 205 11.37 24.94 -18.20
C HIS A 205 11.98 26.20 -17.59
N GLU A 206 13.28 26.44 -17.81
CA GLU A 206 14.00 27.65 -17.38
C GLU A 206 13.69 28.03 -15.93
N LEU A 207 13.74 27.05 -15.00
CA LEU A 207 13.42 27.33 -13.60
C LEU A 207 14.46 28.30 -13.02
N ALA A 208 14.06 29.57 -12.92
CA ALA A 208 14.98 30.70 -12.71
C ALA A 208 15.72 30.69 -11.36
N ASP A 209 15.24 29.92 -10.37
CA ASP A 209 15.92 29.73 -9.09
C ASP A 209 15.64 28.34 -8.51
N TYR A 210 16.67 27.51 -8.45
CA TYR A 210 16.57 26.18 -7.86
C TYR A 210 16.49 26.22 -6.31
N SER A 211 16.67 27.38 -5.68
CA SER A 211 16.52 27.56 -4.23
C SER A 211 15.10 27.26 -3.72
N ILE A 212 14.08 27.28 -4.60
CA ILE A 212 12.71 26.88 -4.22
C ILE A 212 12.64 25.42 -3.72
N LEU A 213 13.52 24.54 -4.20
CA LEU A 213 13.66 23.17 -3.70
C LEU A 213 14.14 23.14 -2.25
N ARG A 214 14.98 24.11 -1.87
CA ARG A 214 15.44 24.28 -0.50
C ARG A 214 14.31 24.74 0.40
N ILE A 215 13.51 25.73 -0.03
CA ILE A 215 12.35 26.21 0.75
C ILE A 215 11.36 25.05 0.98
N ILE A 216 11.00 24.32 -0.07
CA ILE A 216 10.08 23.17 0.04
C ILE A 216 10.67 22.04 0.90
N SER A 217 11.99 21.77 0.78
CA SER A 217 12.68 20.82 1.66
C SER A 217 12.65 21.25 3.13
N GLU A 218 12.84 22.55 3.42
CA GLU A 218 12.82 23.09 4.77
C GLU A 218 11.39 23.07 5.35
N MET A 219 10.36 23.34 4.53
CA MET A 219 8.95 23.14 4.90
C MET A 219 8.66 21.68 5.29
N ILE A 220 9.04 20.71 4.46
CA ILE A 220 8.82 19.28 4.70
C ILE A 220 9.60 18.78 5.93
N GLN A 221 10.83 19.26 6.12
CA GLN A 221 11.59 18.97 7.35
C GLN A 221 10.93 19.59 8.59
N GLY A 222 10.37 20.80 8.46
CA GLY A 222 9.58 21.47 9.50
C GLY A 222 8.34 20.67 9.89
N LEU A 223 7.72 19.96 8.95
CA LEU A 223 6.59 19.08 9.24
C LEU A 223 6.96 18.00 10.27
N ASN A 224 8.21 17.54 10.40
CA ASN A 224 8.59 16.44 11.33
C ASN A 224 8.24 16.67 12.81
N LYS A 225 7.91 17.91 13.20
CA LYS A 225 7.45 18.27 14.56
C LYS A 225 5.93 18.48 14.67
N GLN A 226 5.19 18.28 13.58
CA GLN A 226 3.76 18.52 13.44
C GLN A 226 2.97 17.21 13.27
N ASP A 227 1.69 17.25 13.62
CA ASP A 227 0.74 16.17 13.42
C ASP A 227 0.31 16.09 11.94
N LEU A 228 0.74 15.05 11.21
CA LEU A 228 0.40 14.90 9.79
C LEU A 228 -1.06 14.47 9.55
N ARG A 229 -1.82 14.21 10.62
CA ARG A 229 -3.27 13.94 10.54
C ARG A 229 -4.07 15.23 10.32
N ASP A 230 -3.54 16.40 10.71
CA ASP A 230 -4.18 17.68 10.43
C ASP A 230 -3.94 18.13 8.98
N PHE A 231 -4.73 17.55 8.07
CA PHE A 231 -4.71 17.92 6.67
C PHE A 231 -5.11 19.40 6.42
N LYS A 232 -5.90 20.02 7.32
CA LYS A 232 -6.27 21.45 7.18
C LYS A 232 -5.08 22.36 7.51
N GLY A 233 -4.29 22.01 8.53
CA GLY A 233 -3.02 22.66 8.83
C GLY A 233 -2.05 22.56 7.66
N LEU A 234 -1.89 21.36 7.09
CA LEU A 234 -1.04 21.12 5.91
C LEU A 234 -1.50 21.93 4.68
N MET A 235 -2.80 21.93 4.40
CA MET A 235 -3.37 22.71 3.29
C MET A 235 -3.18 24.22 3.51
N SER A 236 -3.32 24.72 4.75
CA SER A 236 -3.07 26.13 5.08
C SER A 236 -1.61 26.51 4.87
N LEU A 237 -0.66 25.64 5.29
CA LEU A 237 0.77 25.83 5.06
C LEU A 237 1.10 25.92 3.57
N VAL A 238 0.46 25.10 2.73
CA VAL A 238 0.63 25.16 1.28
C VAL A 238 0.00 26.42 0.69
N MET A 239 -1.22 26.81 1.09
CA MET A 239 -1.87 28.04 0.58
C MET A 239 -0.98 29.28 0.77
N VAL A 240 -0.34 29.43 1.93
CA VAL A 240 0.58 30.53 2.23
C VAL A 240 1.82 30.54 1.31
N ASN A 241 2.25 29.37 0.83
CA ASN A 241 3.46 29.19 0.02
C ASN A 241 3.15 28.75 -1.43
N TYR A 242 1.89 28.90 -1.88
CA TYR A 242 1.40 28.25 -3.09
C TYR A 242 2.19 28.63 -4.35
N GLN A 243 2.60 29.89 -4.47
CA GLN A 243 3.44 30.39 -5.57
C GLN A 243 4.79 29.66 -5.70
N ILE A 244 5.31 29.07 -4.61
CA ILE A 244 6.58 28.31 -4.62
C ILE A 244 6.33 26.91 -5.20
N PHE A 245 5.20 26.29 -4.85
CA PHE A 245 4.79 24.99 -5.39
C PHE A 245 4.37 25.06 -6.86
N GLU A 246 3.68 26.13 -7.26
CA GLU A 246 3.22 26.37 -8.63
C GLU A 246 4.39 26.47 -9.62
N GLN A 247 5.53 27.04 -9.22
CA GLN A 247 6.75 27.07 -10.04
C GLN A 247 7.28 25.67 -10.36
N LEU A 248 7.16 24.71 -9.44
CA LEU A 248 7.57 23.32 -9.69
C LEU A 248 6.57 22.54 -10.55
N ARG A 249 5.34 23.02 -10.73
CA ARG A 249 4.23 22.28 -11.38
C ARG A 249 4.66 21.52 -12.65
N LYS A 250 5.38 22.20 -13.56
CA LYS A 250 5.85 21.60 -14.81
C LYS A 250 6.97 20.56 -14.59
N ILE A 251 7.90 20.85 -13.67
CA ILE A 251 9.01 19.96 -13.29
C ILE A 251 8.51 18.63 -12.71
N ILE A 252 7.43 18.68 -11.94
CA ILE A 252 6.79 17.49 -11.35
C ILE A 252 5.60 17.00 -12.19
N GLU A 253 5.49 17.44 -13.44
CA GLU A 253 4.53 16.97 -14.44
C GLU A 253 3.03 17.03 -14.02
N LEU A 254 2.65 17.99 -13.16
CA LEU A 254 1.24 18.17 -12.76
C LEU A 254 0.41 18.83 -13.87
N SER A 255 -0.76 18.26 -14.16
CA SER A 255 -1.75 18.87 -15.05
C SER A 255 -2.36 20.15 -14.45
N ASP A 256 -2.95 21.01 -15.28
CA ASP A 256 -3.64 22.24 -14.83
C ASP A 256 -4.73 21.94 -13.78
N ARG A 257 -5.41 20.80 -13.91
CA ARG A 257 -6.47 20.37 -12.99
C ARG A 257 -5.94 19.93 -11.62
N GLN A 258 -4.69 19.47 -11.57
CA GLN A 258 -4.03 19.04 -10.33
C GLN A 258 -3.20 20.17 -9.70
N ASN A 259 -3.03 21.33 -10.37
CA ASN A 259 -2.37 22.51 -9.82
C ASN A 259 -3.27 23.18 -8.76
N THR A 260 -3.33 22.61 -7.56
CA THR A 260 -4.16 23.10 -6.45
C THR A 260 -3.44 22.94 -5.11
N PRO A 261 -3.68 23.82 -4.11
CA PRO A 261 -3.10 23.67 -2.78
C PRO A 261 -3.40 22.32 -2.12
N GLU A 262 -4.54 21.71 -2.42
CA GLU A 262 -4.94 20.43 -1.86
C GLU A 262 -4.08 19.27 -2.38
N VAL A 263 -3.78 19.25 -3.68
CA VAL A 263 -2.88 18.25 -4.27
C VAL A 263 -1.48 18.39 -3.67
N TYR A 264 -0.90 19.58 -3.66
CA TYR A 264 0.41 19.82 -3.06
C TYR A 264 0.45 19.44 -1.57
N ALA A 265 -0.62 19.69 -0.81
CA ALA A 265 -0.73 19.26 0.60
C ALA A 265 -0.66 17.73 0.74
N ARG A 266 -1.32 16.97 -0.15
CA ARG A 266 -1.25 15.50 -0.20
C ARG A 266 0.14 15.00 -0.56
N MET A 267 0.82 15.67 -1.48
CA MET A 267 2.19 15.35 -1.85
C MET A 267 3.16 15.51 -0.67
N ILE A 268 3.16 16.67 0.00
CA ILE A 268 4.06 16.91 1.14
C ILE A 268 3.70 16.03 2.36
N GLN A 269 2.41 15.72 2.55
CA GLN A 269 1.96 14.78 3.58
C GLN A 269 2.58 13.39 3.33
N TYR A 270 2.46 12.84 2.12
CA TYR A 270 3.05 11.53 1.79
C TYR A 270 4.57 11.54 1.94
N ILE A 271 5.26 12.58 1.47
CA ILE A 271 6.73 12.66 1.56
C ILE A 271 7.17 12.69 3.03
N ALA A 272 6.54 13.51 3.88
CA ALA A 272 6.85 13.58 5.31
C ALA A 272 6.49 12.28 6.06
N LEU A 273 5.33 11.68 5.75
CA LEU A 273 4.94 10.36 6.29
C LEU A 273 5.96 9.28 5.90
N SER A 274 6.39 9.26 4.65
CA SER A 274 7.38 8.32 4.13
C SER A 274 8.71 8.47 4.86
N GLN A 275 9.23 9.70 5.02
CA GLN A 275 10.48 9.96 5.74
C GLN A 275 10.43 9.46 7.20
N ARG A 276 9.32 9.66 7.92
CA ARG A 276 9.16 9.16 9.30
C ARG A 276 9.04 7.64 9.39
N HIS A 277 8.24 7.05 8.49
CA HIS A 277 7.75 5.67 8.65
C HIS A 277 8.47 4.66 7.77
N THR A 278 9.47 5.04 6.96
CA THR A 278 10.22 4.13 6.06
C THR A 278 10.70 2.86 6.77
N LEU A 279 11.40 2.98 7.91
CA LEU A 279 11.93 1.80 8.63
C LEU A 279 10.82 0.93 9.25
N SER A 280 9.74 1.54 9.74
CA SER A 280 8.57 0.82 10.24
C SER A 280 7.86 0.08 9.09
N TYR A 281 7.77 0.71 7.93
CA TYR A 281 7.09 0.17 6.76
C TYR A 281 7.80 -1.02 6.15
N LEU A 282 9.15 -1.01 6.08
CA LEU A 282 9.92 -2.17 5.62
C LEU A 282 9.63 -3.42 6.48
N LYS A 283 9.62 -3.29 7.81
CA LYS A 283 9.26 -4.40 8.72
C LYS A 283 7.78 -4.81 8.58
N PHE A 284 6.91 -3.84 8.33
CA PHE A 284 5.50 -4.12 8.08
C PHE A 284 5.28 -4.82 6.72
N GLU A 285 6.06 -4.54 5.68
CA GLU A 285 6.05 -5.31 4.44
C GLU A 285 6.47 -6.77 4.68
N ASP A 286 7.41 -7.03 5.59
CA ASP A 286 7.75 -8.41 5.98
C ASP A 286 6.60 -9.10 6.74
N LEU A 287 5.88 -8.39 7.62
CA LEU A 287 4.64 -8.89 8.21
C LEU A 287 3.59 -9.21 7.13
N VAL A 288 3.39 -8.32 6.15
CA VAL A 288 2.45 -8.54 5.02
C VAL A 288 2.84 -9.78 4.21
N LYS A 289 4.13 -9.99 3.92
CA LYS A 289 4.63 -11.20 3.24
C LYS A 289 4.32 -12.47 4.04
N VAL A 290 4.50 -12.44 5.36
CA VAL A 290 4.18 -13.59 6.23
C VAL A 290 2.67 -13.84 6.30
N MET A 291 1.85 -12.78 6.42
CA MET A 291 0.39 -12.92 6.46
C MET A 291 -0.19 -13.42 5.12
N ARG A 292 0.44 -13.07 3.98
CA ARG A 292 0.13 -13.65 2.67
C ARG A 292 0.46 -15.14 2.59
N LYS A 293 1.54 -15.60 3.22
CA LYS A 293 1.83 -17.05 3.31
C LYS A 293 0.90 -17.77 4.29
N TRP A 294 0.50 -17.11 5.36
CA TRP A 294 -0.39 -17.64 6.40
C TRP A 294 -1.83 -17.90 5.89
N ILE A 295 -2.33 -17.11 4.92
CA ILE A 295 -3.72 -17.23 4.45
C ILE A 295 -4.01 -18.57 3.75
N HIS A 296 -3.03 -19.15 3.06
CA HIS A 296 -3.20 -20.39 2.31
C HIS A 296 -3.45 -21.63 3.21
N PRO A 297 -2.60 -21.95 4.21
CA PRO A 297 -2.90 -23.03 5.15
C PRO A 297 -4.15 -22.71 5.98
N TYR A 298 -4.43 -21.44 6.30
CA TYR A 298 -5.66 -21.05 6.98
C TYR A 298 -6.91 -21.43 6.17
N GLN A 299 -6.95 -21.08 4.88
CA GLN A 299 -8.04 -21.42 3.97
C GLN A 299 -8.19 -22.94 3.86
N ALA A 300 -7.11 -23.67 3.56
CA ALA A 300 -7.14 -25.12 3.46
C ALA A 300 -7.68 -25.82 4.72
N ILE A 301 -7.27 -25.39 5.92
CA ILE A 301 -7.78 -25.93 7.18
C ILE A 301 -9.27 -25.60 7.37
N VAL A 302 -9.70 -24.37 7.04
CA VAL A 302 -11.11 -23.96 7.13
C VAL A 302 -11.97 -24.79 6.16
N ASP A 303 -11.55 -24.97 4.92
CA ASP A 303 -12.27 -25.72 3.89
C ASP A 303 -12.42 -27.20 4.29
N ILE A 304 -11.36 -27.82 4.82
CA ILE A 304 -11.40 -29.19 5.36
C ILE A 304 -12.37 -29.27 6.56
N ARG A 305 -12.28 -28.33 7.52
CA ARG A 305 -13.16 -28.30 8.70
C ARG A 305 -14.63 -27.98 8.36
N GLN A 306 -14.90 -27.30 7.25
CA GLN A 306 -16.26 -27.08 6.74
C GLN A 306 -16.80 -28.31 6.02
N THR A 307 -15.93 -29.03 5.28
CA THR A 307 -16.30 -30.29 4.60
C THR A 307 -16.66 -31.39 5.60
N TYR A 308 -15.90 -31.50 6.69
CA TYR A 308 -16.12 -32.52 7.71
C TYR A 308 -16.92 -31.98 8.91
N SER A 309 -18.26 -32.06 8.81
CA SER A 309 -19.14 -31.60 9.89
C SER A 309 -19.18 -32.58 11.08
N ALA A 310 -19.28 -32.05 12.30
CA ALA A 310 -19.47 -32.86 13.51
C ALA A 310 -20.81 -33.61 13.56
N LYS A 311 -21.76 -33.29 12.65
CA LYS A 311 -23.03 -34.03 12.53
C LYS A 311 -22.80 -35.35 11.79
N GLU A 312 -22.07 -35.31 10.69
CA GLU A 312 -21.87 -36.44 9.78
C GLU A 312 -20.62 -37.27 10.10
N TYR A 313 -19.55 -36.65 10.62
CA TYR A 313 -18.25 -37.29 10.81
C TYR A 313 -17.81 -37.40 12.27
N LYS A 314 -16.95 -38.39 12.54
CA LYS A 314 -16.19 -38.52 13.77
C LYS A 314 -14.91 -37.67 13.67
N LEU A 315 -14.95 -36.48 14.26
CA LEU A 315 -13.84 -35.51 14.14
C LEU A 315 -12.66 -35.81 15.08
N PRO A 316 -11.41 -35.74 14.59
CA PRO A 316 -10.21 -35.72 15.43
C PRO A 316 -10.17 -34.48 16.35
N LYS A 317 -9.39 -34.55 17.44
CA LYS A 317 -9.30 -33.44 18.42
C LYS A 317 -8.70 -32.18 17.79
N GLU A 318 -7.78 -32.39 16.86
CA GLU A 318 -7.05 -31.40 16.07
C GLU A 318 -8.00 -30.46 15.29
N PHE A 319 -9.21 -30.92 14.94
CA PHE A 319 -10.24 -30.12 14.25
C PHE A 319 -10.90 -29.08 15.18
N THR A 320 -10.77 -29.24 16.50
CA THR A 320 -11.28 -28.29 17.50
C THR A 320 -10.23 -27.28 17.97
N GLU A 321 -8.96 -27.44 17.57
CA GLU A 321 -7.90 -26.52 17.96
C GLU A 321 -8.12 -25.11 17.39
N PRO A 322 -7.83 -24.04 18.16
CA PRO A 322 -7.89 -22.67 17.66
C PRO A 322 -6.82 -22.44 16.59
N LEU A 323 -7.19 -21.73 15.52
CA LEU A 323 -6.28 -21.43 14.42
C LEU A 323 -5.30 -20.32 14.84
N PRO A 324 -3.99 -20.59 14.95
CA PRO A 324 -3.02 -19.60 15.41
C PRO A 324 -2.84 -18.48 14.37
N GLY A 325 -2.64 -17.24 14.84
CA GLY A 325 -2.39 -16.06 13.99
C GLY A 325 -3.64 -15.29 13.54
N VAL A 326 -4.85 -15.81 13.78
CA VAL A 326 -6.12 -15.14 13.42
C VAL A 326 -6.24 -13.74 14.03
N GLU A 327 -5.79 -13.55 15.27
CA GLU A 327 -5.82 -12.25 15.95
C GLU A 327 -5.01 -11.17 15.21
N ILE A 328 -3.82 -11.53 14.71
CA ILE A 328 -2.95 -10.64 13.94
C ILE A 328 -3.59 -10.33 12.57
N TYR A 329 -4.13 -11.35 11.90
CA TYR A 329 -4.85 -11.18 10.64
C TYR A 329 -6.02 -10.20 10.77
N GLU A 330 -6.93 -10.43 11.73
CA GLU A 330 -8.11 -9.58 11.93
C GLU A 330 -7.76 -8.18 12.46
N LYS A 331 -6.74 -8.03 13.31
CA LYS A 331 -6.17 -6.74 13.73
C LYS A 331 -5.83 -5.86 12.53
N TYR A 332 -5.08 -6.40 11.56
CA TYR A 332 -4.66 -5.63 10.40
C TYR A 332 -5.75 -5.49 9.33
N LYS A 333 -6.51 -6.55 9.04
CA LYS A 333 -7.67 -6.48 8.14
C LYS A 333 -8.67 -5.40 8.56
N LYS A 334 -9.03 -5.33 9.85
CA LYS A 334 -9.92 -4.30 10.41
C LYS A 334 -9.34 -2.89 10.32
N SER A 335 -8.02 -2.75 10.52
CA SER A 335 -7.34 -1.44 10.50
C SER A 335 -7.11 -0.91 9.08
N LEU A 336 -6.97 -1.81 8.12
CA LEU A 336 -6.64 -1.58 6.71
C LEU A 336 -7.83 -1.84 5.77
N THR A 337 -9.05 -1.83 6.30
CA THR A 337 -10.29 -1.78 5.51
C THR A 337 -11.01 -0.47 5.83
N ASP A 338 -11.47 0.24 4.81
CA ASP A 338 -12.31 1.42 5.02
C ASP A 338 -13.70 1.00 5.53
N LYS A 339 -14.16 1.63 6.61
CA LYS A 339 -15.43 1.27 7.28
C LYS A 339 -16.68 1.68 6.51
N LYS A 340 -16.58 2.61 5.56
CA LYS A 340 -17.71 3.14 4.77
C LYS A 340 -17.82 2.45 3.42
N THR A 341 -16.70 2.22 2.74
CA THR A 341 -16.68 1.64 1.39
C THR A 341 -16.40 0.14 1.37
N GLY A 342 -15.90 -0.43 2.48
CA GLY A 342 -15.43 -1.82 2.54
C GLY A 342 -14.12 -2.07 1.78
N PHE A 343 -13.47 -1.02 1.25
CA PHE A 343 -12.25 -1.16 0.47
C PHE A 343 -11.05 -1.56 1.35
N THR A 344 -10.41 -2.68 1.02
CA THR A 344 -9.20 -3.16 1.70
C THR A 344 -7.94 -2.60 1.06
N TYR A 345 -7.19 -1.79 1.79
CA TYR A 345 -5.96 -1.16 1.31
C TYR A 345 -4.83 -2.18 1.11
N ILE A 346 -4.73 -3.22 1.94
CA ILE A 346 -3.78 -4.33 1.74
C ILE A 346 -4.54 -5.64 1.76
N ASN A 347 -4.64 -6.27 0.59
CA ASN A 347 -5.13 -7.63 0.49
C ASN A 347 -4.03 -8.62 0.87
N PHE A 348 -4.33 -9.47 1.85
CA PHE A 348 -3.47 -10.58 2.25
C PHE A 348 -3.76 -11.87 1.44
N GLY A 349 -4.87 -11.94 0.71
CA GLY A 349 -5.29 -13.10 -0.09
C GLY A 349 -4.84 -13.10 -1.56
N GLU A 350 -4.34 -11.96 -2.07
CA GLU A 350 -3.83 -11.82 -3.44
C GLU A 350 -2.31 -11.55 -3.39
N SER A 351 -1.57 -12.27 -4.24
CA SER A 351 -0.10 -12.18 -4.35
C SER A 351 0.31 -11.01 -5.22
#